data_AF-A0A521HP35-F1
#
_entry.id   AF-A0A521HP35-F1
#
_cell.length_a   1.000
_cell.length_b   1.000
_cell.length_c   1.000
_cell.angle_alpha   90.00
_cell.angle_beta   90.00
_cell.angle_gamma   90.00
#
_symmetry.space_group_name_H-M   'P 1'
#
loop_
_entity.id
_entity.type
_entity.pdbx_description
1 polymer ?
#
loop_
_entity_poly.entity_id
_entity_poly.type
_entity_poly.pdbx_seq_one_letter_code
_entity_poly.pdbx_strand_id
1 'polypeptide(L)'
;EDPQSEISLIYYPNRGGLEDRVFRIRTERSSATIPDTRTSHNITNVEVVEQSGNVVKVRFNWNTSSTRYNHTDLFYGSSFYTIDFSGANPLIKEKKVVLKTDYIRHVIDVYHI
;
A
#
# COMPACT_ATOMS: atom_id res chain seq x y z
N GLU A 1 -6.08 4.84 16.35
CA GLU A 1 -5.54 3.51 16.66
C GLU A 1 -4.04 3.64 16.83
N ASP A 2 -3.49 3.07 17.90
CA ASP A 2 -2.07 3.16 18.24
C ASP A 2 -1.33 1.95 17.67
N PRO A 3 -0.52 2.10 16.62
CA PRO A 3 0.20 1.00 15.98
C PRO A 3 1.24 0.33 16.89
N GLN A 4 1.60 0.92 18.03
CA GLN A 4 2.48 0.29 19.02
C GLN A 4 1.75 -0.70 19.93
N SER A 5 0.43 -0.64 19.98
CA SER A 5 -0.41 -1.51 20.81
C SER A 5 -0.99 -2.72 20.05
N GLU A 6 -0.80 -2.77 18.72
CA GLU A 6 -1.40 -3.77 17.84
C GLU A 6 -0.36 -4.46 16.95
N ILE A 7 -0.60 -5.72 16.58
CA ILE A 7 0.25 -6.44 15.63
C ILE A 7 -0.02 -5.92 14.23
N SER A 8 0.94 -5.17 13.69
CA SER A 8 0.91 -4.67 12.31
C SER A 8 1.63 -5.63 11.35
N LEU A 9 1.05 -5.92 10.19
CA LEU A 9 1.74 -6.68 9.13
C LEU A 9 2.91 -5.89 8.53
N ILE A 10 2.74 -4.58 8.36
CA ILE A 10 3.74 -3.65 7.83
C ILE A 10 3.61 -2.35 8.61
N TYR A 11 4.71 -1.90 9.23
CA TYR A 11 4.77 -0.62 9.92
C TYR A 11 6.10 0.08 9.63
N TYR A 12 6.02 1.33 9.19
CA TYR A 12 7.17 2.20 8.99
C TYR A 12 6.88 3.55 9.65
N PRO A 13 7.68 3.98 10.65
CA PRO A 13 7.46 5.26 11.32
C PRO A 13 7.87 6.46 10.44
N ASN A 14 8.66 6.22 9.40
CA ASN A 14 9.12 7.23 8.45
C ASN A 14 9.44 6.59 7.09
N ARG A 15 9.77 7.44 6.10
CA ARG A 15 10.02 7.04 4.72
C ARG A 15 11.24 6.13 4.53
N GLY A 16 12.24 6.17 5.42
CA GLY A 16 13.48 5.40 5.28
C GLY A 16 13.23 3.88 5.20
N GLY A 17 12.35 3.36 6.07
CA GLY A 17 12.00 1.93 6.03
C GLY A 17 11.30 1.50 4.74
N LEU A 18 10.53 2.41 4.12
CA LEU A 18 9.92 2.17 2.80
C LEU A 18 10.97 2.19 1.68
N GLU A 19 11.95 3.08 1.76
CA GLU A 19 13.05 3.15 0.79
C GLU A 19 13.90 1.89 0.80
N ASP A 20 14.26 1.39 1.99
CA ASP A 20 14.95 0.11 2.15
C ASP A 20 14.13 -1.06 1.57
N ARG A 21 12.81 -1.05 1.79
CA ARG A 21 11.92 -2.07 1.23
C ARG A 21 11.89 -2.01 -0.30
N VAL A 22 11.80 -0.81 -0.89
CA VAL A 22 11.85 -0.59 -2.35
C VAL A 22 13.20 -1.02 -2.92
N PHE A 23 14.31 -0.71 -2.22
CA PHE A 23 15.64 -1.14 -2.61
C PHE A 23 15.72 -2.67 -2.67
N ARG A 24 15.28 -3.36 -1.61
CA ARG A 24 15.25 -4.83 -1.55
C ARG A 24 14.39 -5.44 -2.67
N ILE A 25 13.21 -4.87 -2.95
CA ILE A 25 12.36 -5.34 -4.06
C ILE A 25 13.09 -5.21 -5.40
N ARG A 26 13.80 -4.10 -5.63
CA ARG A 26 14.55 -3.88 -6.88
C ARG A 26 15.75 -4.81 -7.01
N THR A 27 16.48 -5.04 -5.92
CA THR A 27 17.67 -5.90 -5.93
C THR A 27 17.34 -7.38 -5.95
N GLU A 28 16.30 -7.86 -5.26
CA GLU A 28 15.84 -9.25 -5.37
C GLU A 28 15.33 -9.57 -6.80
N ARG A 29 14.78 -8.58 -7.51
CA ARG A 29 14.40 -8.70 -8.93
C ARG A 29 15.59 -8.70 -9.89
N SER A 30 16.81 -8.41 -9.45
CA SER A 30 17.97 -8.22 -10.35
C SER A 30 18.64 -9.51 -10.82
N SER A 31 18.27 -10.68 -10.31
CA SER A 31 19.02 -11.93 -10.58
C SER A 31 18.22 -13.15 -11.03
N ALA A 32 16.91 -13.29 -10.80
CA ALA A 32 16.10 -14.39 -11.36
C ALA A 32 14.61 -14.23 -11.03
N THR A 33 13.73 -13.89 -11.97
CA THR A 33 12.35 -14.42 -12.03
C THR A 33 11.69 -14.02 -13.35
N ILE A 34 11.45 -14.98 -14.24
CA ILE A 34 10.49 -14.84 -15.34
C ILE A 34 9.33 -15.80 -15.02
N PRO A 35 8.06 -15.35 -15.00
CA PRO A 35 7.59 -13.97 -15.12
C PRO A 35 7.60 -13.21 -13.77
N ASP A 36 7.82 -11.89 -13.84
CA ASP A 36 7.64 -10.98 -12.71
C ASP A 36 6.17 -11.01 -12.22
N THR A 37 5.96 -10.68 -10.95
CA THR A 37 4.61 -10.56 -10.39
C THR A 37 3.89 -9.38 -11.06
N ARG A 38 2.76 -9.65 -11.71
CA ARG A 38 1.90 -8.64 -12.32
C ARG A 38 0.84 -8.21 -11.31
N THR A 39 0.72 -6.92 -11.04
CA THR A 39 -0.34 -6.39 -10.17
C THR A 39 -1.28 -5.46 -10.93
N SER A 40 -2.55 -5.49 -10.56
CA SER A 40 -3.58 -4.57 -11.05
C SER A 40 -4.32 -3.99 -9.86
N HIS A 41 -4.16 -2.69 -9.63
CA HIS A 41 -4.81 -1.98 -8.54
C HIS A 41 -6.10 -1.31 -9.04
N ASN A 42 -7.20 -1.54 -8.33
CA ASN A 42 -8.45 -0.84 -8.56
C ASN A 42 -8.82 -0.08 -7.29
N ILE A 43 -8.91 1.24 -7.42
CA ILE A 43 -9.28 2.14 -6.34
C ILE A 43 -10.73 2.56 -6.57
N THR A 44 -11.58 2.39 -5.55
CA THR A 44 -13.01 2.65 -5.63
C THR A 44 -13.49 3.41 -4.40
N ASN A 45 -14.67 4.02 -4.49
CA ASN A 45 -15.31 4.71 -3.36
C ASN A 45 -14.38 5.74 -2.70
N VAL A 46 -13.71 6.56 -3.52
CA VAL A 46 -12.85 7.63 -3.00
C VAL A 46 -13.73 8.70 -2.37
N GLU A 47 -13.50 8.95 -1.08
CA GLU A 47 -14.23 9.93 -0.29
C GLU A 47 -13.24 10.84 0.42
N VAL A 48 -13.46 12.16 0.32
CA VAL A 48 -12.74 13.14 1.13
C VAL A 48 -13.39 13.15 2.52
N VAL A 49 -12.62 12.86 3.56
CA VAL A 49 -13.13 12.81 4.94
C VAL A 49 -12.90 14.11 5.69
N GLU A 50 -11.85 14.85 5.33
CA GLU A 50 -11.49 16.12 5.94
C GLU A 50 -10.59 16.91 4.97
N GLN A 51 -10.72 18.23 4.97
CA GLN A 51 -9.78 19.12 4.30
C GLN A 51 -9.42 20.29 5.22
N SER A 52 -8.14 20.43 5.51
CA SER A 52 -7.57 21.46 6.36
C SER A 52 -6.51 22.23 5.56
N GLY A 53 -6.94 23.31 4.89
CA GLY A 53 -6.11 24.05 3.96
C GLY A 53 -5.67 23.18 2.76
N ASN A 54 -4.35 23.00 2.63
CA ASN A 54 -3.74 22.17 1.59
C ASN A 54 -3.56 20.70 2.00
N VAL A 55 -3.95 20.31 3.21
CA VAL A 55 -3.90 18.92 3.66
C VAL A 55 -5.28 18.30 3.54
N VAL A 56 -5.37 17.22 2.77
CA VAL A 56 -6.61 16.50 2.51
C VAL A 56 -6.49 15.08 3.08
N LYS A 57 -7.47 14.68 3.88
CA LYS A 57 -7.63 13.31 4.32
C LYS A 57 -8.66 12.63 3.43
N VAL A 58 -8.30 11.47 2.88
CA VAL A 58 -9.18 10.67 2.04
C VAL A 58 -9.28 9.26 2.58
N ARG A 59 -10.44 8.63 2.36
CA ARG A 59 -10.60 7.19 2.48
C ARG A 59 -11.02 6.62 1.13
N PHE A 60 -10.64 5.38 0.88
CA PHE A 60 -11.11 4.65 -0.29
C PHE A 60 -11.06 3.14 -0.05
N ASN A 61 -11.88 2.43 -0.82
CA ASN A 61 -11.76 0.98 -0.93
C ASN A 61 -10.80 0.65 -2.07
N TRP A 62 -10.19 -0.52 -1.97
CA TRP A 62 -9.30 -0.99 -3.02
C TRP A 62 -9.41 -2.50 -3.17
N ASN A 63 -9.14 -2.97 -4.38
CA ASN A 63 -8.81 -4.36 -4.66
C ASN A 63 -7.55 -4.40 -5.52
N THR A 64 -6.68 -5.36 -5.25
CA THR A 64 -5.46 -5.60 -6.00
C THR A 64 -5.44 -7.05 -6.42
N SER A 65 -5.47 -7.30 -7.73
CA SER A 65 -5.21 -8.63 -8.29
C SER A 65 -3.70 -8.77 -8.50
N SER A 66 -3.11 -9.84 -7.99
CA SER A 66 -1.69 -10.15 -8.12
C SER A 66 -1.52 -11.50 -8.79
N THR A 67 -0.90 -11.54 -9.97
CA THR A 67 -0.70 -12.76 -10.74
C THR A 67 0.78 -13.06 -10.88
N ARG A 68 1.20 -14.23 -10.39
CA ARG A 68 2.54 -14.78 -10.59
C ARG A 68 2.42 -16.24 -11.01
N TYR A 69 3.18 -16.63 -12.04
CA TYR A 69 3.02 -17.95 -12.69
C TYR A 69 1.55 -18.19 -13.08
N ASN A 70 0.95 -19.29 -12.60
CA ASN A 70 -0.43 -19.68 -12.85
C ASN A 70 -1.35 -19.42 -11.64
N HIS A 71 -0.91 -18.60 -10.67
CA HIS A 71 -1.72 -18.24 -9.51
C HIS A 71 -2.10 -16.77 -9.53
N THR A 72 -3.35 -16.48 -9.16
CA THR A 72 -3.84 -15.12 -8.97
C THR A 72 -4.40 -14.99 -7.57
N ASP A 73 -3.77 -14.12 -6.78
CA ASP A 73 -4.23 -13.71 -5.47
C ASP A 73 -5.05 -12.41 -5.60
N LEU A 74 -6.07 -12.28 -4.76
CA LEU A 74 -6.88 -11.07 -4.66
C LEU A 74 -6.77 -10.51 -3.24
N PHE A 75 -6.20 -9.31 -3.15
CA PHE A 75 -6.15 -8.54 -1.92
C PHE A 75 -7.20 -7.45 -1.97
N TYR A 76 -7.89 -7.19 -0.87
CA TYR A 76 -8.82 -6.07 -0.80
C TYR A 76 -8.87 -5.48 0.60
N GLY A 77 -9.31 -4.22 0.67
CA GLY A 77 -9.32 -3.51 1.93
C GLY A 77 -9.85 -2.09 1.80
N SER A 78 -9.54 -1.32 2.82
CA SER A 78 -9.78 0.11 2.85
C SER A 78 -8.49 0.82 3.24
N SER A 79 -8.29 2.02 2.70
CA SER A 79 -7.09 2.82 2.95
C SER A 79 -7.49 4.23 3.39
N PHE A 80 -6.69 4.81 4.27
CA PHE A 80 -6.84 6.16 4.80
C PHE A 80 -5.53 6.90 4.57
N TYR A 81 -5.59 7.98 3.80
CA TYR A 81 -4.43 8.74 3.39
C TYR A 81 -4.57 10.17 3.90
N THR A 82 -3.47 10.72 4.42
CA THR A 82 -3.29 12.15 4.62
C THR A 82 -2.33 12.65 3.53
N ILE A 83 -2.80 13.54 2.67
CA ILE A 83 -2.06 14.02 1.50
C ILE A 83 -1.87 15.53 1.59
N ASP A 84 -0.63 15.98 1.43
CA ASP A 84 -0.25 17.39 1.37
C ASP A 84 -0.17 17.86 -0.08
N PHE A 85 -1.01 18.82 -0.44
CA PHE A 85 -1.12 19.45 -1.76
C PHE A 85 -0.45 20.83 -1.82
N SER A 86 0.35 21.23 -0.83
CA SER A 86 0.98 22.56 -0.79
C SER A 86 2.11 22.76 -1.82
N GLY A 87 2.72 21.67 -2.30
CA GLY A 87 3.80 21.68 -3.27
C GLY A 87 3.36 21.41 -4.71
N ALA A 88 4.32 21.42 -5.64
CA ALA A 88 4.08 21.13 -7.05
C ALA A 88 3.60 19.69 -7.31
N ASN A 89 3.94 18.76 -6.42
CA ASN A 89 3.48 17.36 -6.46
C ASN A 89 2.83 17.01 -5.11
N PRO A 90 1.65 16.37 -5.10
CA PRO A 90 1.05 15.90 -3.86
C PRO A 90 1.93 14.86 -3.17
N LEU A 91 2.08 14.97 -1.85
CA LEU A 91 2.88 14.06 -1.04
C LEU A 91 2.02 13.36 0.01
N ILE A 92 2.13 12.03 0.09
CA ILE A 92 1.51 11.24 1.15
C ILE A 92 2.29 11.49 2.45
N LYS A 93 1.62 12.06 3.46
CA LYS A 93 2.16 12.29 4.80
C LYS A 93 1.91 11.08 5.71
N GLU A 94 0.78 10.42 5.53
CA GLU A 94 0.38 9.24 6.29
C GLU A 94 -0.44 8.31 5.38
N LYS A 95 -0.15 7.01 5.46
CA LYS A 95 -0.89 5.94 4.79
C LYS A 95 -1.20 4.86 5.82
N LYS A 96 -2.48 4.65 6.09
CA LYS A 96 -2.98 3.51 6.86
C LYS A 96 -3.76 2.59 5.93
N VAL A 97 -3.44 1.30 5.96
CA VAL A 97 -4.12 0.27 5.17
C VAL A 97 -4.76 -0.73 6.11
N VAL A 98 -6.05 -0.98 5.91
CA VAL A 98 -6.79 -2.05 6.58
C VAL A 98 -7.02 -3.15 5.55
N LEU A 99 -6.23 -4.21 5.65
CA LEU A 99 -6.40 -5.42 4.84
C LEU A 99 -7.59 -6.22 5.36
N LYS A 100 -8.52 -6.57 4.47
CA LYS A 100 -9.73 -7.34 4.82
C LYS A 100 -9.68 -8.79 4.36
N THR A 101 -8.67 -9.16 3.58
CA THR A 101 -8.40 -10.56 3.23
C THR A 101 -7.88 -11.28 4.47
N ASP A 102 -8.62 -12.29 4.92
CA ASP A 102 -8.38 -13.08 6.15
C ASP A 102 -7.34 -14.20 5.95
N TYR A 103 -7.11 -14.62 4.70
CA TYR A 103 -6.12 -15.64 4.36
C TYR A 103 -5.15 -15.18 3.28
N ILE A 104 -3.87 -15.13 3.62
CA ILE A 104 -2.77 -14.72 2.73
C ILE A 104 -1.94 -15.97 2.42
N ARG A 105 -2.11 -16.55 1.22
CA ARG A 105 -1.34 -17.74 0.78
C ARG A 105 0.15 -17.46 0.64
N HIS A 106 0.48 -16.28 0.12
CA HIS A 106 1.83 -15.82 -0.14
C HIS A 106 2.03 -14.42 0.43
N VAL A 107 3.25 -14.14 0.89
CA VAL A 107 3.65 -12.88 1.56
C VAL A 107 3.05 -11.64 0.87
N ILE A 108 2.43 -10.77 1.67
CA ILE A 108 2.00 -9.44 1.24
C ILE A 108 3.16 -8.45 1.34
N ASP A 109 3.19 -7.46 0.46
CA ASP A 109 4.27 -6.46 0.38
C ASP A 109 3.70 -5.12 -0.09
N VAL A 110 4.50 -4.06 -0.06
CA VAL A 110 4.07 -2.69 -0.35
C VAL A 110 3.52 -2.47 -1.76
N TYR A 111 3.83 -3.37 -2.71
CA TYR A 111 3.30 -3.32 -4.08
C TYR A 111 1.95 -4.04 -4.24
N HIS A 112 1.41 -4.64 -3.19
CA HIS A 112 0.07 -5.23 -3.19
C HIS A 112 -1.01 -4.27 -2.66
N ILE A 113 -0.62 -3.17 -2.00
CA ILE A 113 -1.49 -2.33 -1.15
C ILE A 113 -1.34 -0.83 -1.37
#